data_AF-A0A1W4WJZ8-F1
#
_entry.id   AF-A0A1W4WJZ8-F1
#
_cell.length_a   1.000
_cell.length_b   1.000
_cell.length_c   1.000
_cell.angle_alpha   90.00
_cell.angle_beta   90.00
_cell.angle_gamma   90.00
#
_symmetry.space_group_name_H-M   'P 1'
#
loop_
_entity.id
_entity.type
_entity.pdbx_description
1 polymer ?
#
loop_
_entity_poly.entity_id
_entity_poly.type
_entity_poly.pdbx_seq_one_letter_code
_entity_poly.pdbx_strand_id
1 'polypeptide(L)'
;MENNYYSSTSSINNKINSVASTSSSTFSSALVNYGTQAFSEPTVSNNYTVYNNYPSSYPNPPINTVESTANKSEDQLWVDTWLSQIGKSVLNVQQVHTIDTAAKVKVSPKIPIHVAKSSLRSCLLIIERLQGMQENLKENAETMSSSEWKKKTLEIGILKDHFSKFISQFENPEAIAFLKSRVHKRRKKRLNQKSRKVMERESDIQEAEERQKLHKKIDQWLESKKEEVERTKADENMKKDADCVLAEVTKKKSDARKQLSLISALVKLRSVRESVAVQQGQKVSPEDGQAFSKTAEQLTKTWEDSLKLYMKEEQGLRCMLEQSAAEDTIAAQVANERRIIQEWETTLFGPKVIPTPIYWGLTCADKSLETFIAIRKSWDTFLTKHEDSEGSKIPVGWVLPDEDAPESWKKYILPPQ
;
A
#
# COMPACT_ATOMS: atom_id res chain seq x y z
N MET A 1 -23.77 28.25 -56.56
CA MET A 1 -22.63 28.74 -55.77
C MET A 1 -22.32 27.66 -54.76
N GLU A 2 -21.75 26.56 -55.24
CA GLU A 2 -20.28 26.32 -55.33
C GLU A 2 -19.70 26.04 -53.93
N ASN A 3 -18.90 25.02 -53.69
CA ASN A 3 -18.57 23.80 -54.43
C ASN A 3 -17.97 22.80 -53.42
N ASN A 4 -18.25 21.52 -53.65
CA ASN A 4 -17.49 20.35 -53.19
C ASN A 4 -15.98 20.49 -53.49
N TYR A 5 -15.10 19.74 -52.79
CA TYR A 5 -14.25 18.70 -53.40
C TYR A 5 -13.36 17.98 -52.34
N TYR A 6 -13.57 16.65 -52.21
CA TYR A 6 -12.60 15.51 -52.16
C TYR A 6 -11.31 15.59 -51.30
N SER A 7 -10.74 14.53 -50.70
CA SER A 7 -10.79 13.06 -50.83
C SER A 7 -10.01 12.47 -49.63
N SER A 8 -10.44 11.45 -48.88
CA SER A 8 -10.38 9.99 -49.17
C SER A 8 -9.05 9.46 -49.74
N THR A 9 -8.38 8.56 -49.01
CA THR A 9 -7.92 7.27 -49.55
C THR A 9 -7.95 6.18 -48.46
N SER A 10 -8.51 5.03 -48.84
CA SER A 10 -8.55 3.77 -48.10
C SER A 10 -7.65 2.73 -48.77
N SER A 11 -7.23 1.73 -47.99
CA SER A 11 -7.10 0.31 -48.34
C SER A 11 -6.29 -0.12 -49.57
N ILE A 12 -5.27 -0.95 -49.32
CA ILE A 12 -5.06 -2.19 -50.09
C ILE A 12 -4.80 -3.35 -49.13
N ASN A 13 -5.70 -4.33 -49.18
CA ASN A 13 -5.55 -5.71 -48.71
C ASN A 13 -5.06 -6.58 -49.87
N ASN A 14 -4.26 -7.62 -49.58
CA ASN A 14 -4.42 -9.04 -50.00
C ASN A 14 -3.09 -9.80 -49.89
N LYS A 15 -2.99 -10.78 -48.98
CA LYS A 15 -3.16 -12.24 -49.17
C LYS A 15 -2.02 -12.91 -49.97
N ILE A 16 -1.41 -13.95 -49.38
CA ILE A 16 -1.46 -15.37 -49.83
C ILE A 16 -0.70 -16.29 -48.83
N ASN A 17 -1.49 -17.23 -48.26
CA ASN A 17 -1.30 -18.65 -47.92
C ASN A 17 0.00 -19.26 -47.32
N SER A 18 -0.23 -19.92 -46.18
CA SER A 18 0.13 -21.29 -45.75
C SER A 18 1.33 -22.03 -46.37
N VAL A 19 2.24 -22.50 -45.52
CA VAL A 19 2.75 -23.89 -45.53
C VAL A 19 3.00 -24.34 -44.09
N ALA A 20 2.40 -25.46 -43.71
CA ALA A 20 2.77 -26.25 -42.54
C ALA A 20 3.91 -27.23 -42.91
N SER A 21 4.90 -27.39 -42.04
CA SER A 21 5.81 -28.56 -41.95
C SER A 21 6.58 -28.45 -40.63
N THR A 22 6.18 -29.14 -39.55
CA THR A 22 6.80 -30.40 -39.08
C THR A 22 8.30 -30.53 -39.38
N SER A 23 9.13 -30.42 -38.34
CA SER A 23 10.24 -31.36 -38.10
C SER A 23 10.72 -31.29 -36.65
N SER A 24 10.56 -32.43 -35.99
CA SER A 24 11.24 -32.88 -34.78
C SER A 24 12.70 -33.25 -35.08
N SER A 25 13.62 -32.97 -34.16
CA SER A 25 14.79 -33.82 -33.83
C SER A 25 15.61 -33.13 -32.72
N THR A 26 15.51 -33.51 -31.44
CA THR A 26 16.26 -34.55 -30.70
C THR A 26 17.77 -34.33 -30.45
N PHE A 27 18.12 -34.44 -29.16
CA PHE A 27 19.40 -34.85 -28.52
C PHE A 27 20.57 -33.84 -28.51
N SER A 28 21.37 -33.64 -27.46
CA SER A 28 21.61 -34.30 -26.15
C SER A 28 22.38 -33.31 -25.25
N SER A 29 21.98 -33.05 -24.01
CA SER A 29 22.47 -33.64 -22.74
C SER A 29 23.99 -33.72 -22.53
N ALA A 30 24.51 -32.85 -21.65
CA ALA A 30 25.64 -33.09 -20.73
C ALA A 30 25.54 -32.03 -19.59
N LEU A 31 24.84 -32.33 -18.48
CA LEU A 31 25.37 -32.86 -17.22
C LEU A 31 26.64 -32.15 -16.70
N VAL A 32 26.45 -31.16 -15.83
CA VAL A 32 27.26 -31.00 -14.62
C VAL A 32 26.31 -30.88 -13.43
N ASN A 33 26.58 -31.77 -12.49
CA ASN A 33 25.75 -32.22 -11.39
C ASN A 33 26.26 -31.54 -10.11
N TYR A 34 25.41 -30.82 -9.37
CA TYR A 34 25.66 -30.50 -7.97
C TYR A 34 24.41 -30.85 -7.16
N GLY A 35 24.61 -31.67 -6.14
CA GLY A 35 23.61 -32.53 -5.53
C GLY A 35 22.54 -31.79 -4.73
N THR A 36 21.30 -32.21 -4.97
CA THR A 36 20.14 -32.00 -4.12
C THR A 36 20.16 -33.02 -2.99
N GLN A 37 20.38 -32.58 -1.75
CA GLN A 37 19.94 -33.31 -0.56
C GLN A 37 18.63 -32.68 -0.09
N ALA A 38 17.54 -33.38 -0.38
CA ALA A 38 16.22 -33.09 0.19
C ALA A 38 16.19 -33.57 1.64
N PHE A 39 15.98 -32.64 2.57
CA PHE A 39 15.67 -32.93 3.96
C PHE A 39 14.15 -32.89 4.14
N SER A 40 13.63 -33.98 4.66
CA SER A 40 12.23 -34.23 5.00
C SER A 40 11.88 -33.50 6.30
N GLU A 41 10.85 -32.66 6.28
CA GLU A 41 10.15 -32.20 7.50
C GLU A 41 8.69 -32.69 7.49
N PRO A 42 8.14 -33.12 8.63
CA PRO A 42 6.84 -33.76 8.71
C PRO A 42 5.70 -32.73 8.77
N THR A 43 4.66 -32.98 7.97
CA THR A 43 3.39 -32.25 7.98
C THR A 43 2.44 -32.83 9.02
N VAL A 44 1.99 -31.99 9.96
CA VAL A 44 0.77 -32.24 10.76
C VAL A 44 -0.33 -31.37 10.20
N SER A 45 -1.23 -32.01 9.45
CA SER A 45 -2.49 -31.46 8.94
C SER A 45 -3.62 -31.93 9.85
N ASN A 46 -4.33 -30.99 10.48
CA ASN A 46 -5.64 -31.22 11.07
C ASN A 46 -6.65 -30.32 10.33
N ASN A 47 -7.36 -30.92 9.38
CA ASN A 47 -8.68 -30.47 8.97
C ASN A 47 -9.71 -31.01 9.97
N TYR A 48 -10.81 -30.29 10.20
CA TYR A 48 -12.19 -30.77 10.04
C TYR A 48 -13.18 -29.68 10.46
N THR A 49 -13.69 -28.95 9.48
CA THR A 49 -15.09 -28.49 9.45
C THR A 49 -15.85 -29.47 8.58
N VAL A 50 -16.98 -30.03 9.06
CA VAL A 50 -18.15 -30.45 8.25
C VAL A 50 -19.23 -31.09 9.14
N TYR A 51 -20.41 -30.45 9.12
CA TYR A 51 -21.79 -30.96 9.17
C TYR A 51 -22.40 -31.56 10.45
N ASN A 52 -23.34 -30.77 11.00
CA ASN A 52 -24.59 -31.23 11.61
C ASN A 52 -25.30 -32.24 10.69
N ASN A 53 -25.56 -33.44 11.22
CA ASN A 53 -26.69 -34.28 10.82
C ASN A 53 -27.05 -35.20 11.99
N TYR A 54 -28.19 -34.91 12.63
CA TYR A 54 -28.86 -35.85 13.54
C TYR A 54 -29.68 -36.83 12.72
N PRO A 55 -29.57 -38.14 12.97
CA PRO A 55 -30.67 -39.06 12.81
C PRO A 55 -31.22 -39.45 14.18
N SER A 56 -32.48 -39.07 14.39
CA SER A 56 -33.40 -39.66 15.35
C SER A 56 -33.48 -41.18 15.18
N SER A 57 -33.30 -41.96 16.25
CA SER A 57 -34.25 -43.00 16.69
C SER A 57 -33.65 -44.00 17.69
N TYR A 58 -34.50 -44.39 18.66
CA TYR A 58 -34.41 -45.54 19.57
C TYR A 58 -33.64 -45.35 20.91
N PRO A 59 -34.02 -46.09 21.96
CA PRO A 59 -35.12 -45.71 22.86
C PRO A 59 -34.68 -45.70 24.33
N ASN A 60 -35.35 -44.90 25.18
CA ASN A 60 -35.15 -44.95 26.63
C ASN A 60 -35.54 -46.33 27.20
N PRO A 61 -34.66 -47.00 27.98
CA PRO A 61 -35.08 -48.04 28.89
C PRO A 61 -35.46 -47.46 30.28
N PRO A 62 -36.32 -48.16 31.03
CA PRO A 62 -37.05 -47.63 32.17
C PRO A 62 -36.23 -47.58 33.46
N ILE A 63 -36.68 -46.71 34.34
CA ILE A 63 -36.27 -46.52 35.73
C ILE A 63 -36.63 -47.76 36.57
N ASN A 64 -35.63 -48.28 37.31
CA ASN A 64 -35.67 -48.92 38.64
C ASN A 64 -34.93 -50.27 38.69
N THR A 65 -33.73 -50.23 39.28
CA THR A 65 -33.34 -51.23 40.28
C THR A 65 -32.46 -50.54 41.32
N VAL A 66 -32.83 -50.80 42.56
CA VAL A 66 -32.30 -50.23 43.79
C VAL A 66 -31.04 -51.01 44.19
N GLU A 67 -30.09 -50.27 44.77
CA GLU A 67 -28.96 -50.72 45.61
C GLU A 67 -27.74 -51.38 44.95
N SER A 68 -26.65 -50.60 44.88
CA SER A 68 -25.51 -50.88 45.74
C SER A 68 -24.77 -49.60 46.11
N THR A 69 -24.90 -49.21 47.38
CA THR A 69 -24.18 -48.13 48.04
C THR A 69 -22.75 -48.59 48.36
N ALA A 70 -21.79 -48.29 47.50
CA ALA A 70 -20.39 -48.14 47.88
C ALA A 70 -19.61 -47.52 46.71
N ASN A 71 -18.94 -46.39 46.95
CA ASN A 71 -18.05 -45.66 46.05
C ASN A 71 -18.74 -44.76 45.01
N LYS A 72 -19.37 -43.67 45.48
CA LYS A 72 -19.56 -42.49 44.62
C LYS A 72 -18.18 -41.89 44.37
N SER A 73 -17.79 -41.80 43.10
CA SER A 73 -16.55 -41.12 42.69
C SER A 73 -16.60 -39.64 43.10
N GLU A 74 -15.45 -39.07 43.46
CA GLU A 74 -15.28 -37.66 43.85
C GLU A 74 -15.88 -36.69 42.81
N ASP A 75 -15.80 -37.08 41.54
CA ASP A 75 -16.39 -36.36 40.41
C ASP A 75 -17.91 -36.28 40.48
N GLN A 76 -18.58 -37.31 41.00
CA GLN A 76 -20.05 -37.35 41.10
C GLN A 76 -20.56 -36.41 42.19
N LEU A 77 -19.83 -36.33 43.31
CA LEU A 77 -20.10 -35.36 44.37
C LEU A 77 -19.83 -33.93 43.90
N TRP A 78 -18.79 -33.72 43.09
CA TRP A 78 -18.51 -32.43 42.49
C TRP A 78 -19.61 -32.00 41.52
N VAL A 79 -20.07 -32.90 40.64
CA VAL A 79 -21.17 -32.63 39.72
C VAL A 79 -22.48 -32.34 40.46
N ASP A 80 -22.82 -33.10 41.50
CA ASP A 80 -24.03 -32.86 42.30
C ASP A 80 -23.98 -31.51 43.04
N THR A 81 -22.81 -31.15 43.56
CA THR A 81 -22.58 -29.85 44.24
C THR A 81 -22.67 -28.69 43.25
N TRP A 82 -22.11 -28.86 42.06
CA TRP A 82 -22.13 -27.87 40.99
C TRP A 82 -23.54 -27.68 40.40
N LEU A 83 -24.28 -28.77 40.18
CA LEU A 83 -25.66 -28.72 39.70
C LEU A 83 -26.61 -28.09 40.73
N SER A 84 -26.34 -28.30 42.02
CA SER A 84 -27.05 -27.63 43.11
C SER A 84 -26.78 -26.13 43.17
N GLN A 85 -25.53 -25.69 42.94
CA GLN A 85 -25.18 -24.27 42.84
C GLN A 85 -25.79 -23.56 41.62
N ILE A 86 -26.08 -24.30 40.55
CA ILE A 86 -26.65 -23.77 39.30
C ILE A 86 -28.20 -23.80 39.31
N GLY A 87 -28.81 -24.33 40.37
CA GLY A 87 -30.27 -24.36 40.55
C GLY A 87 -30.99 -25.31 39.60
N LYS A 88 -30.31 -26.37 39.15
CA LYS A 88 -30.85 -27.38 38.22
C LYS A 88 -31.02 -28.77 38.86
N SER A 89 -31.25 -28.86 40.17
CA SER A 89 -31.73 -30.09 40.78
C SER A 89 -33.26 -30.13 40.73
N VAL A 90 -33.82 -31.09 39.98
CA VAL A 90 -35.25 -31.44 40.04
C VAL A 90 -35.50 -32.09 41.39
N LEU A 91 -36.10 -31.35 42.32
CA LEU A 91 -36.62 -31.91 43.57
C LEU A 91 -37.84 -32.77 43.24
N ASN A 92 -37.81 -34.01 43.73
CA ASN A 92 -38.91 -34.95 43.67
C ASN A 92 -40.10 -34.40 44.50
N VAL A 93 -41.15 -33.96 43.82
CA VAL A 93 -42.37 -33.41 44.43
C VAL A 93 -43.29 -34.57 44.81
N GLN A 94 -43.09 -35.13 46.00
CA GLN A 94 -44.14 -35.84 46.73
C GLN A 94 -43.96 -35.61 48.23
N GLN A 95 -44.42 -34.46 48.72
CA GLN A 95 -45.10 -34.38 50.01
C GLN A 95 -45.92 -33.09 50.08
N VAL A 96 -47.18 -33.29 50.43
CA VAL A 96 -48.32 -32.40 50.32
C VAL A 96 -48.51 -31.70 51.66
N HIS A 97 -48.64 -30.37 51.58
CA HIS A 97 -49.41 -29.46 52.44
C HIS A 97 -49.07 -29.34 53.93
N THR A 98 -48.72 -28.11 54.31
CA THR A 98 -49.47 -27.35 55.32
C THR A 98 -49.36 -25.87 54.98
N ILE A 99 -50.52 -25.20 54.94
CA ILE A 99 -50.66 -23.76 54.74
C ILE A 99 -50.43 -23.14 56.11
N ASP A 100 -49.33 -22.42 56.28
CA ASP A 100 -49.13 -21.54 57.41
C ASP A 100 -49.22 -20.06 57.01
N THR A 101 -50.18 -19.45 57.68
CA THR A 101 -50.56 -18.05 57.76
C THR A 101 -49.42 -17.02 57.78
N ALA A 102 -49.63 -15.95 57.01
CA ALA A 102 -49.20 -14.57 57.27
C ALA A 102 -47.77 -14.33 57.83
N ALA A 103 -46.74 -14.76 57.11
CA ALA A 103 -45.39 -14.22 57.30
C ALA A 103 -45.21 -12.96 56.42
N LYS A 104 -44.94 -11.80 57.03
CA LYS A 104 -44.43 -10.60 56.33
C LYS A 104 -43.23 -11.01 55.49
N VAL A 105 -43.39 -11.00 54.17
CA VAL A 105 -42.31 -11.31 53.22
C VAL A 105 -41.15 -10.36 53.51
N LYS A 106 -40.06 -10.89 54.07
CA LYS A 106 -38.78 -10.17 54.14
C LYS A 106 -38.32 -9.95 52.71
N VAL A 107 -38.67 -8.80 52.14
CA VAL A 107 -38.20 -8.39 50.82
C VAL A 107 -36.70 -8.22 50.93
N SER A 108 -35.95 -9.19 50.36
CA SER A 108 -34.50 -9.09 50.26
C SER A 108 -34.16 -7.80 49.51
N PRO A 109 -33.23 -6.95 50.02
CA PRO A 109 -32.87 -5.69 49.39
C PRO A 109 -32.15 -5.89 48.03
N LYS A 110 -31.89 -7.13 47.62
CA LYS A 110 -31.10 -7.46 46.42
C LYS A 110 -31.98 -7.96 45.28
N ILE A 111 -32.72 -7.05 44.65
CA ILE A 111 -33.58 -7.39 43.50
C ILE A 111 -32.74 -7.44 42.20
N PRO A 112 -32.75 -8.55 41.44
CA PRO A 112 -32.05 -8.61 40.16
C PRO A 112 -32.79 -7.80 39.08
N ILE A 113 -32.04 -7.19 38.16
CA ILE A 113 -32.57 -6.26 37.14
C ILE A 113 -33.73 -6.86 36.31
N HIS A 114 -33.65 -8.15 35.96
CA HIS A 114 -34.69 -8.79 35.15
C HIS A 114 -36.01 -8.97 35.91
N VAL A 115 -35.95 -9.34 37.20
CA VAL A 115 -37.13 -9.43 38.09
C VAL A 115 -37.72 -8.05 38.33
N ALA A 116 -36.89 -7.05 38.61
CA ALA A 116 -37.37 -5.67 38.75
C ALA A 116 -38.10 -5.20 37.47
N LYS A 117 -37.53 -5.52 36.30
CA LYS A 117 -38.12 -5.19 35.00
C LYS A 117 -39.45 -5.92 34.77
N SER A 118 -39.57 -7.19 35.13
CA SER A 118 -40.84 -7.93 34.99
C SER A 118 -41.89 -7.42 35.97
N SER A 119 -41.53 -7.21 37.25
CA SER A 119 -42.46 -6.69 38.26
C SER A 119 -43.00 -5.32 37.88
N LEU A 120 -42.14 -4.39 37.42
CA LEU A 120 -42.57 -3.07 36.95
C LEU A 120 -43.47 -3.15 35.71
N ARG A 121 -43.19 -4.06 34.78
CA ARG A 121 -44.07 -4.31 33.63
C ARG A 121 -45.43 -4.85 34.06
N SER A 122 -45.47 -5.79 35.00
CA SER A 122 -46.70 -6.32 35.56
C SER A 122 -47.50 -5.24 36.30
N CYS A 123 -46.84 -4.35 37.05
CA CYS A 123 -47.48 -3.16 37.64
C CYS A 123 -48.11 -2.27 36.58
N LEU A 124 -47.40 -1.95 35.49
CA LEU A 124 -47.92 -1.12 34.40
C LEU A 124 -49.14 -1.76 33.73
N LEU A 125 -49.10 -3.06 33.45
CA LEU A 125 -50.24 -3.80 32.88
C LEU A 125 -51.46 -3.83 33.82
N ILE A 126 -51.24 -3.95 35.13
CA ILE A 126 -52.32 -3.90 36.11
C ILE A 126 -52.94 -2.50 36.17
N ILE A 127 -52.13 -1.43 36.11
CA ILE A 127 -52.63 -0.05 36.06
C ILE A 127 -53.50 0.15 34.82
N GLU A 128 -53.02 -0.27 33.65
CA GLU A 128 -53.77 -0.17 32.38
C GLU A 128 -55.10 -0.94 32.46
N ARG A 129 -55.10 -2.15 33.01
CA ARG A 129 -56.33 -2.94 33.21
C ARG A 129 -57.30 -2.30 34.20
N LEU A 130 -56.80 -1.73 35.31
CA LEU A 130 -57.63 -1.02 36.29
C LEU A 130 -58.24 0.24 35.69
N GLN A 131 -57.51 0.97 34.85
CA GLN A 131 -58.02 2.13 34.12
C GLN A 131 -59.16 1.74 33.16
N GLY A 132 -58.95 0.70 32.33
CA GLY A 132 -60.01 0.21 31.45
C GLY A 132 -61.24 -0.32 32.19
N MET A 133 -61.05 -0.97 33.35
CA MET A 133 -62.18 -1.38 34.20
C MET A 133 -62.89 -0.18 34.84
N GLN A 134 -62.17 0.86 35.24
CA GLN A 134 -62.75 2.08 35.77
C GLN A 134 -63.61 2.79 34.70
N GLU A 135 -63.14 2.88 33.47
CA GLU A 135 -63.90 3.44 32.34
C GLU A 135 -65.15 2.60 32.06
N ASN A 136 -65.01 1.28 31.98
CA ASN A 136 -66.13 0.37 31.77
C ASN A 136 -67.21 0.48 32.87
N LEU A 137 -66.81 0.64 34.13
CA LEU A 137 -67.73 0.84 35.26
C LEU A 137 -68.41 2.23 35.24
N LYS A 138 -67.73 3.26 34.73
CA LYS A 138 -68.34 4.59 34.54
C LYS A 138 -69.38 4.59 33.43
N GLU A 139 -69.09 3.93 32.32
CA GLU A 139 -69.99 3.84 31.16
C GLU A 139 -71.24 2.99 31.43
N ASN A 140 -71.12 1.96 32.26
CA ASN A 140 -72.21 1.02 32.56
C ASN A 140 -72.82 1.22 33.96
N ALA A 141 -72.74 2.45 34.48
CA ALA A 141 -73.14 2.74 35.86
C ALA A 141 -74.63 2.46 36.13
N GLU A 142 -75.49 2.68 35.12
CA GLU A 142 -76.95 2.55 35.21
C GLU A 142 -77.48 1.22 34.64
N THR A 143 -76.69 0.52 33.83
CA THR A 143 -77.09 -0.68 33.08
C THR A 143 -76.63 -2.00 33.71
N MET A 144 -75.63 -1.97 34.59
CA MET A 144 -75.09 -3.19 35.20
C MET A 144 -75.92 -3.74 36.37
N SER A 145 -76.10 -5.06 36.41
CA SER A 145 -76.78 -5.74 37.50
C SER A 145 -75.95 -5.76 38.79
N SER A 146 -76.61 -5.85 39.95
CA SER A 146 -75.94 -5.92 41.26
C SER A 146 -74.94 -7.09 41.37
N SER A 147 -75.20 -8.20 40.67
CA SER A 147 -74.30 -9.36 40.61
C SER A 147 -73.02 -9.06 39.82
N GLU A 148 -73.13 -8.36 38.70
CA GLU A 148 -71.99 -7.95 37.86
C GLU A 148 -71.13 -6.90 38.56
N TRP A 149 -71.75 -5.96 39.29
CA TRP A 149 -71.08 -5.01 40.15
C TRP A 149 -70.22 -5.68 41.22
N LYS A 150 -70.78 -6.70 41.90
CA LYS A 150 -70.02 -7.50 42.89
C LYS A 150 -68.84 -8.22 42.24
N LYS A 151 -69.03 -8.83 41.06
CA LYS A 151 -67.97 -9.52 40.32
C LYS A 151 -66.83 -8.57 39.91
N LYS A 152 -67.14 -7.40 39.38
CA LYS A 152 -66.14 -6.39 38.99
C LYS A 152 -65.39 -5.80 40.18
N THR A 153 -66.07 -5.60 41.30
CA THR A 153 -65.45 -5.14 42.56
C THR A 153 -64.46 -6.17 43.10
N LEU A 154 -64.82 -7.46 43.05
CA LEU A 154 -63.90 -8.55 43.41
C LEU A 154 -62.68 -8.61 42.49
N GLU A 155 -62.88 -8.46 41.17
CA GLU A 155 -61.79 -8.43 40.18
C GLU A 155 -60.83 -7.25 40.42
N ILE A 156 -61.35 -6.06 40.75
CA ILE A 156 -60.55 -4.89 41.16
C ILE A 156 -59.76 -5.17 42.44
N GLY A 157 -60.37 -5.83 43.42
CA GLY A 157 -59.70 -6.25 44.66
C GLY A 157 -58.49 -7.14 44.39
N ILE A 158 -58.65 -8.16 43.55
CA ILE A 158 -57.56 -9.08 43.17
C ILE A 158 -56.44 -8.33 42.43
N LEU A 159 -56.78 -7.43 41.51
CA LEU A 159 -55.79 -6.63 40.80
C LEU A 159 -55.02 -5.68 41.73
N LYS A 160 -55.71 -5.09 42.70
CA LYS A 160 -55.10 -4.25 43.73
C LYS A 160 -54.14 -5.05 44.62
N ASP A 161 -54.50 -6.27 45.00
CA ASP A 161 -53.64 -7.15 45.79
C ASP A 161 -52.39 -7.57 45.00
N HIS A 162 -52.55 -7.92 43.73
CA HIS A 162 -51.43 -8.22 42.84
C HIS A 162 -50.51 -7.01 42.64
N PHE A 163 -51.07 -5.81 42.46
CA PHE A 163 -50.30 -4.57 42.36
C PHE A 163 -49.50 -4.31 43.64
N SER A 164 -50.14 -4.44 44.80
CA SER A 164 -49.52 -4.28 46.12
C SER A 164 -48.37 -5.27 46.34
N LYS A 165 -48.55 -6.52 45.89
CA LYS A 165 -47.50 -7.54 45.93
C LYS A 165 -46.29 -7.20 45.05
N PHE A 166 -46.48 -6.64 43.86
CA PHE A 166 -45.36 -6.27 42.99
C PHE A 166 -44.69 -4.97 43.42
N ILE A 167 -45.45 -3.98 43.89
CA ILE A 167 -44.91 -2.66 44.28
C ILE A 167 -44.17 -2.70 45.61
N SER A 168 -44.56 -3.58 46.54
CA SER A 168 -43.89 -3.76 47.84
C SER A 168 -42.41 -4.15 47.72
N GLN A 169 -42.00 -4.70 46.58
CA GLN A 169 -40.58 -4.96 46.28
C GLN A 169 -39.76 -3.66 46.15
N PHE A 170 -40.40 -2.55 45.80
CA PHE A 170 -39.76 -1.25 45.58
C PHE A 170 -39.98 -0.26 46.73
N GLU A 171 -40.73 -0.63 47.77
CA GLU A 171 -40.97 0.25 48.94
C GLU A 171 -39.70 0.44 49.78
N ASN A 172 -38.76 -0.51 49.73
CA ASN A 172 -37.48 -0.38 50.44
C ASN A 172 -36.49 0.52 49.66
N PRO A 173 -36.04 1.66 50.22
CA PRO A 173 -35.06 2.55 49.57
C PRO A 173 -33.71 1.88 49.28
N GLU A 174 -33.30 0.91 50.09
CA GLU A 174 -32.07 0.14 49.88
C GLU A 174 -32.17 -0.74 48.62
N ALA A 175 -33.35 -1.31 48.36
CA ALA A 175 -33.61 -2.13 47.18
C ALA A 175 -33.54 -1.30 45.89
N ILE A 176 -34.09 -0.07 45.92
CA ILE A 176 -33.97 0.88 44.81
C ILE A 176 -32.52 1.31 44.60
N ALA A 177 -31.79 1.63 45.67
CA ALA A 177 -30.38 2.03 45.59
C ALA A 177 -29.50 0.91 45.00
N PHE A 178 -29.72 -0.33 45.43
CA PHE A 178 -29.04 -1.51 44.88
C PHE A 178 -29.36 -1.69 43.38
N LEU A 179 -30.62 -1.58 42.99
CA LEU A 179 -31.04 -1.70 41.60
C LEU A 179 -30.42 -0.60 40.72
N LYS A 180 -30.44 0.67 41.18
CA LYS A 180 -29.77 1.80 40.50
C LYS A 180 -28.27 1.54 40.31
N SER A 181 -27.59 1.05 41.34
CA SER A 181 -26.16 0.68 41.27
C SER A 181 -25.91 -0.43 40.24
N ARG A 182 -26.75 -1.48 40.22
CA ARG A 182 -26.64 -2.58 39.25
C ARG A 182 -26.87 -2.12 37.82
N VAL A 183 -27.86 -1.27 37.58
CA VAL A 183 -28.13 -0.67 36.26
C VAL A 183 -26.95 0.20 35.81
N HIS A 184 -26.43 1.04 36.71
CA HIS A 184 -25.25 1.86 36.43
C HIS A 184 -24.02 1.00 36.07
N LYS A 185 -23.71 -0.04 36.85
CA LYS A 185 -22.62 -0.99 36.56
C LYS A 185 -22.81 -1.67 35.20
N ARG A 186 -24.03 -2.08 34.86
CA ARG A 186 -24.33 -2.71 33.56
C ARG A 186 -24.16 -1.71 32.40
N ARG A 187 -24.59 -0.46 32.57
CA ARG A 187 -24.40 0.62 31.60
C ARG A 187 -22.92 0.94 31.39
N LYS A 188 -22.15 1.12 32.48
CA LYS A 188 -20.70 1.36 32.44
C LYS A 188 -19.96 0.22 31.72
N LYS A 189 -20.28 -1.04 32.05
CA LYS A 189 -19.68 -2.21 31.35
C LYS A 189 -19.94 -2.17 29.84
N ARG A 190 -21.17 -1.87 29.41
CA ARG A 190 -21.52 -1.79 27.98
C ARG A 190 -20.77 -0.65 27.27
N LEU A 191 -20.65 0.51 27.92
CA LEU A 191 -19.93 1.64 27.35
C LEU A 191 -18.43 1.33 27.21
N ASN A 192 -17.81 0.77 28.25
CA ASN A 192 -16.40 0.37 28.20
C ASN A 192 -16.14 -0.69 27.13
N GLN A 193 -17.04 -1.67 26.98
CA GLN A 193 -16.94 -2.67 25.91
C GLN A 193 -17.06 -2.03 24.52
N LYS A 194 -17.97 -1.06 24.33
CA LYS A 194 -18.10 -0.33 23.08
C LYS A 194 -16.83 0.46 22.77
N SER A 195 -16.32 1.21 23.74
CA SER A 195 -15.09 1.99 23.61
C SER A 195 -13.89 1.10 23.29
N ARG A 196 -13.70 -0.01 24.01
CA ARG A 196 -12.61 -0.96 23.72
C ARG A 196 -12.66 -1.50 22.30
N LYS A 197 -13.85 -1.87 21.80
CA LYS A 197 -14.04 -2.34 20.42
C LYS A 197 -13.78 -1.25 19.37
N VAL A 198 -13.96 0.02 19.72
CA VAL A 198 -13.64 1.13 18.81
C VAL A 198 -12.13 1.31 18.75
N MET A 199 -11.47 1.39 19.91
CA MET A 199 -10.01 1.48 20.00
C MET A 199 -9.29 0.31 19.30
N GLU A 200 -9.80 -0.91 19.46
CA GLU A 200 -9.25 -2.11 18.80
C GLU A 200 -9.36 -1.99 17.28
N ARG A 201 -10.52 -1.59 16.74
CA ARG A 201 -10.67 -1.37 15.29
C ARG A 201 -9.80 -0.23 14.77
N GLU A 202 -9.67 0.86 15.51
CA GLU A 202 -8.80 1.97 15.13
C GLU A 202 -7.34 1.52 15.09
N SER A 203 -6.91 0.71 16.06
CA SER A 203 -5.58 0.09 16.07
C SER A 203 -5.39 -0.86 14.87
N ASP A 204 -6.37 -1.71 14.56
CA ASP A 204 -6.31 -2.63 13.42
C ASP A 204 -6.21 -1.86 12.09
N ILE A 205 -6.96 -0.76 11.95
CA ILE A 205 -6.90 0.12 10.78
C ILE A 205 -5.53 0.77 10.66
N GLN A 206 -5.01 1.34 11.75
CA GLN A 206 -3.68 1.94 11.77
C GLN A 206 -2.59 0.92 11.41
N GLU A 207 -2.63 -0.28 11.97
CA GLU A 207 -1.68 -1.34 11.64
C GLU A 207 -1.77 -1.74 10.15
N ALA A 208 -2.99 -1.85 9.61
CA ALA A 208 -3.20 -2.13 8.19
C ALA A 208 -2.66 -1.01 7.29
N GLU A 209 -2.86 0.25 7.65
CA GLU A 209 -2.32 1.41 6.94
C GLU A 209 -0.80 1.44 6.98
N GLU A 210 -0.18 1.20 8.13
CA GLU A 210 1.28 1.13 8.27
C GLU A 210 1.85 -0.03 7.45
N ARG A 211 1.19 -1.19 7.47
CA ARG A 211 1.56 -2.32 6.63
C ARG A 211 1.46 -1.97 5.14
N GLN A 212 0.41 -1.26 4.73
CA GLN A 212 0.27 -0.81 3.34
C GLN A 212 1.35 0.20 2.95
N LYS A 213 1.73 1.13 3.84
CA LYS A 213 2.86 2.05 3.61
C LYS A 213 4.17 1.30 3.45
N LEU A 214 4.40 0.27 4.26
CA LEU A 214 5.59 -0.58 4.14
C LEU A 214 5.62 -1.34 2.81
N HIS A 215 4.50 -1.94 2.39
CA HIS A 215 4.39 -2.59 1.09
C HIS A 215 4.69 -1.61 -0.06
N LYS A 216 4.12 -0.41 -0.03
CA LYS A 216 4.41 0.63 -1.03
C LYS A 216 5.90 0.98 -1.08
N LYS A 217 6.57 1.08 0.07
CA LYS A 217 8.02 1.34 0.12
C LYS A 217 8.82 0.18 -0.48
N ILE A 218 8.42 -1.05 -0.21
CA ILE A 218 9.06 -2.25 -0.78
C ILE A 218 8.88 -2.24 -2.31
N ASP A 219 7.67 -2.00 -2.80
CA ASP A 219 7.37 -1.97 -4.23
C ASP A 219 8.16 -0.86 -4.95
N GLN A 220 8.23 0.33 -4.34
CA GLN A 220 9.07 1.43 -4.85
C GLN A 220 10.53 1.04 -4.92
N TRP A 221 11.07 0.41 -3.87
CA TRP A 221 12.46 -0.04 -3.85
C TRP A 221 12.73 -1.12 -4.92
N LEU A 222 11.80 -2.07 -5.09
CA LEU A 222 11.90 -3.10 -6.12
C LEU A 222 11.88 -2.49 -7.53
N GLU A 223 11.01 -1.52 -7.78
CA GLU A 223 10.95 -0.84 -9.08
C GLU A 223 12.22 -0.03 -9.34
N SER A 224 12.73 0.71 -8.35
CA SER A 224 14.01 1.42 -8.48
C SER A 224 15.16 0.45 -8.75
N LYS A 225 15.19 -0.72 -8.11
CA LYS A 225 16.22 -1.74 -8.37
C LYS A 225 16.08 -2.38 -9.74
N LYS A 226 14.86 -2.61 -10.21
CA LYS A 226 14.60 -3.11 -11.55
C LYS A 226 15.05 -2.09 -12.61
N GLU A 227 14.76 -0.81 -12.40
CA GLU A 227 15.19 0.27 -13.29
C GLU A 227 16.73 0.39 -13.32
N GLU A 228 17.40 0.26 -12.17
CA GLU A 228 18.87 0.22 -12.11
C GLU A 228 19.44 -0.95 -12.93
N VAL A 229 18.87 -2.15 -12.79
CA VAL A 229 19.28 -3.32 -13.57
C VAL A 229 19.04 -3.11 -15.07
N GLU A 230 17.88 -2.61 -15.47
CA GLU A 230 17.61 -2.35 -16.89
C GLU A 230 18.50 -1.24 -17.46
N ARG A 231 18.84 -0.21 -16.67
CA ARG A 231 19.84 0.80 -17.05
C ARG A 231 21.20 0.17 -17.29
N THR A 232 21.72 -0.60 -16.33
CA THR A 232 23.04 -1.27 -16.51
C THR A 232 23.06 -2.20 -17.72
N LYS A 233 21.97 -2.92 -17.98
CA LYS A 233 21.83 -3.79 -19.15
C LYS A 233 21.77 -3.00 -20.46
N ALA A 234 21.09 -1.86 -20.47
CA ALA A 234 21.06 -0.95 -21.63
C ALA A 234 22.47 -0.40 -21.91
N ASP A 235 23.19 0.03 -20.88
CA ASP A 235 24.56 0.53 -21.00
C ASP A 235 25.53 -0.55 -21.52
N GLU A 236 25.41 -1.78 -21.00
CA GLU A 236 26.18 -2.93 -21.49
C GLU A 236 25.89 -3.24 -22.95
N ASN A 237 24.62 -3.19 -23.37
CA ASN A 237 24.24 -3.42 -24.75
C ASN A 237 24.76 -2.31 -25.66
N MET A 238 24.66 -1.05 -25.25
CA MET A 238 25.22 0.09 -25.99
C MET A 238 26.73 -0.06 -26.16
N LYS A 239 27.44 -0.50 -25.12
CA LYS A 239 28.87 -0.78 -25.19
C LYS A 239 29.19 -1.91 -26.18
N LYS A 240 28.43 -3.01 -26.14
CA LYS A 240 28.59 -4.14 -27.07
C LYS A 240 28.37 -3.70 -28.52
N ASP A 241 27.38 -2.86 -28.77
CA ASP A 241 27.10 -2.32 -30.10
C ASP A 241 28.25 -1.44 -30.59
N ALA A 242 28.78 -0.57 -29.72
CA ALA A 242 29.94 0.26 -30.05
C ALA A 242 31.20 -0.59 -30.33
N ASP A 243 31.48 -1.62 -29.52
CA ASP A 243 32.58 -2.55 -29.72
C ASP A 243 32.42 -3.34 -31.04
N CYS A 244 31.18 -3.72 -31.40
CA CYS A 244 30.88 -4.41 -32.66
C CYS A 244 31.21 -3.52 -33.86
N VAL A 245 30.75 -2.26 -33.87
CA VAL A 245 31.06 -1.28 -34.92
C VAL A 245 32.57 -1.07 -35.04
N LEU A 246 33.28 -0.92 -33.91
CA LEU A 246 34.74 -0.74 -33.92
C LEU A 246 35.46 -1.99 -34.47
N ALA A 247 35.00 -3.19 -34.13
CA ALA A 247 35.54 -4.43 -34.65
C ALA A 247 35.35 -4.55 -36.18
N GLU A 248 34.20 -4.13 -36.70
CA GLU A 248 33.96 -4.09 -38.14
C GLU A 248 34.91 -3.14 -38.88
N VAL A 249 35.11 -1.92 -38.36
CA VAL A 249 36.06 -0.95 -38.96
C VAL A 249 37.49 -1.49 -38.89
N THR A 250 37.87 -2.10 -37.77
CA THR A 250 39.20 -2.72 -37.60
C THR A 250 39.40 -3.85 -38.61
N LYS A 251 38.37 -4.67 -38.87
CA LYS A 251 38.39 -5.71 -39.89
C LYS A 251 38.55 -5.12 -41.30
N LYS A 252 37.75 -4.10 -41.66
CA LYS A 252 37.85 -3.40 -42.96
C LYS A 252 39.26 -2.83 -43.20
N LYS A 253 39.86 -2.22 -42.17
CA LYS A 253 41.24 -1.73 -42.19
C LYS A 253 42.26 -2.84 -42.42
N SER A 254 42.13 -3.96 -41.70
CA SER A 254 42.98 -5.14 -41.89
C SER A 254 42.86 -5.68 -43.33
N ASP A 255 41.64 -5.79 -43.85
CA ASP A 255 41.42 -6.32 -45.19
C ASP A 255 41.97 -5.39 -46.28
N ALA A 256 41.84 -4.07 -46.15
CA ALA A 256 42.50 -3.12 -47.04
C ALA A 256 44.03 -3.28 -47.06
N ARG A 257 44.66 -3.50 -45.89
CA ARG A 257 46.11 -3.77 -45.81
C ARG A 257 46.49 -5.07 -46.50
N LYS A 258 45.68 -6.13 -46.37
CA LYS A 258 45.91 -7.41 -47.07
C LYS A 258 45.86 -7.21 -48.58
N GLN A 259 44.90 -6.44 -49.09
CA GLN A 259 44.78 -6.15 -50.53
C GLN A 259 45.98 -5.35 -51.06
N LEU A 260 46.44 -4.34 -50.33
CA LEU A 260 47.67 -3.60 -50.69
C LEU A 260 48.91 -4.51 -50.72
N SER A 261 49.05 -5.40 -49.73
CA SER A 261 50.13 -6.38 -49.69
C SER A 261 50.07 -7.35 -50.88
N LEU A 262 48.86 -7.78 -51.27
CA LEU A 262 48.66 -8.66 -52.42
C LEU A 262 49.05 -7.97 -53.73
N ILE A 263 48.62 -6.72 -53.94
CA ILE A 263 48.99 -5.94 -55.13
C ILE A 263 50.50 -5.74 -55.19
N SER A 264 51.16 -5.40 -54.07
CA SER A 264 52.61 -5.28 -53.99
C SER A 264 53.32 -6.59 -54.37
N ALA A 265 52.81 -7.73 -53.90
CA ALA A 265 53.35 -9.05 -54.26
C ALA A 265 53.17 -9.36 -55.76
N LEU A 266 52.02 -9.00 -56.35
CA LEU A 266 51.76 -9.17 -57.79
C LEU A 266 52.71 -8.31 -58.65
N VAL A 267 52.94 -7.05 -58.26
CA VAL A 267 53.88 -6.16 -58.94
C VAL A 267 55.30 -6.73 -58.91
N LYS A 268 55.75 -7.21 -57.73
CA LYS A 268 57.05 -7.87 -57.59
C LYS A 268 57.16 -9.13 -58.45
N LEU A 269 56.16 -10.01 -58.39
CA LEU A 269 56.12 -11.25 -59.18
C LEU A 269 56.22 -10.95 -60.68
N ARG A 270 55.50 -9.93 -61.15
CA ARG A 270 55.58 -9.51 -62.54
C ARG A 270 56.96 -8.98 -62.90
N SER A 271 57.55 -8.10 -62.09
CA SER A 271 58.90 -7.57 -62.34
C SER A 271 59.95 -8.68 -62.45
N VAL A 272 59.84 -9.73 -61.62
CA VAL A 272 60.70 -10.91 -61.69
C VAL A 272 60.47 -11.66 -63.01
N ARG A 273 59.22 -11.92 -63.39
CA ARG A 273 58.89 -12.60 -64.66
C ARG A 273 59.39 -11.82 -65.88
N GLU A 274 59.25 -10.49 -65.88
CA GLU A 274 59.76 -9.63 -66.94
C GLU A 274 61.30 -9.68 -67.01
N SER A 275 61.99 -9.61 -65.86
CA SER A 275 63.46 -9.73 -65.82
C SER A 275 63.96 -11.08 -66.33
N VAL A 276 63.27 -12.18 -66.02
CA VAL A 276 63.60 -13.53 -66.49
C VAL A 276 63.38 -13.66 -68.00
N ALA A 277 62.26 -13.14 -68.52
CA ALA A 277 61.98 -13.15 -69.96
C ALA A 277 63.03 -12.36 -70.76
N VAL A 278 63.45 -11.19 -70.25
CA VAL A 278 64.52 -10.37 -70.84
C VAL A 278 65.86 -11.11 -70.82
N GLN A 279 66.21 -11.79 -69.73
CA GLN A 279 67.43 -12.61 -69.64
C GLN A 279 67.43 -13.78 -70.63
N GLN A 280 66.25 -14.33 -70.94
CA GLN A 280 66.07 -15.41 -71.93
C GLN A 280 66.00 -14.89 -73.38
N GLY A 281 66.13 -13.58 -73.61
CA GLY A 281 66.07 -12.97 -74.94
C GLY A 281 64.66 -12.88 -75.55
N GLN A 282 63.61 -13.10 -74.75
CA GLN A 282 62.22 -12.96 -75.19
C GLN A 282 61.81 -11.48 -75.21
N LYS A 283 61.06 -11.06 -76.25
CA LYS A 283 60.49 -9.71 -76.32
C LYS A 283 59.22 -9.65 -75.46
N VAL A 284 59.28 -8.88 -74.37
CA VAL A 284 58.11 -8.53 -73.56
C VAL A 284 57.40 -7.33 -74.21
N SER A 285 56.07 -7.39 -74.35
CA SER A 285 55.28 -6.28 -74.88
C SER A 285 55.30 -5.08 -73.91
N PRO A 286 55.78 -3.90 -74.34
CA PRO A 286 55.80 -2.71 -73.49
C PRO A 286 54.39 -2.17 -73.20
N GLU A 287 53.44 -2.38 -74.12
CA GLU A 287 52.04 -1.95 -73.97
C GLU A 287 51.34 -2.73 -72.86
N ASP A 288 51.57 -4.05 -72.76
CA ASP A 288 51.02 -4.89 -71.69
C ASP A 288 51.60 -4.51 -70.32
N GLY A 289 52.88 -4.12 -70.29
CA GLY A 289 53.56 -3.61 -69.08
C GLY A 289 52.91 -2.32 -68.58
N GLN A 290 52.70 -1.37 -69.48
CA GLN A 290 52.04 -0.09 -69.14
C GLN A 290 50.58 -0.29 -68.72
N ALA A 291 49.82 -1.15 -69.41
CA ALA A 291 48.43 -1.44 -69.06
C ALA A 291 48.32 -2.03 -67.64
N PHE A 292 49.22 -2.95 -67.28
CA PHE A 292 49.27 -3.50 -65.93
C PHE A 292 49.73 -2.49 -64.88
N SER A 293 50.78 -1.72 -65.15
CA SER A 293 51.26 -0.69 -64.21
C SER A 293 50.14 0.28 -63.89
N LYS A 294 49.46 0.79 -64.93
CA LYS A 294 48.32 1.69 -64.78
C LYS A 294 47.19 1.07 -63.94
N THR A 295 46.87 -0.20 -64.19
CA THR A 295 45.82 -0.91 -63.44
C THR A 295 46.23 -1.15 -61.99
N ALA A 296 47.46 -1.58 -61.75
CA ALA A 296 48.02 -1.83 -60.42
C ALA A 296 48.14 -0.53 -59.60
N GLU A 297 48.55 0.59 -60.22
CA GLU A 297 48.58 1.92 -59.62
C GLU A 297 47.18 2.40 -59.26
N GLN A 298 46.20 2.21 -60.15
CA GLN A 298 44.80 2.55 -59.87
C GLN A 298 44.25 1.74 -58.68
N LEU A 299 44.46 0.42 -58.65
CA LEU A 299 44.04 -0.42 -57.53
C LEU A 299 44.79 -0.06 -56.23
N THR A 300 46.08 0.23 -56.32
CA THR A 300 46.85 0.65 -55.14
C THR A 300 46.26 1.92 -54.57
N LYS A 301 45.98 2.92 -55.41
CA LYS A 301 45.39 4.19 -55.00
C LYS A 301 44.01 4.01 -54.36
N THR A 302 43.12 3.19 -54.94
CA THR A 302 41.78 2.98 -54.38
C THR A 302 41.83 2.32 -53.00
N TRP A 303 42.71 1.34 -52.79
CA TRP A 303 42.89 0.69 -51.50
C TRP A 303 43.62 1.59 -50.48
N GLU A 304 44.57 2.43 -50.92
CA GLU A 304 45.20 3.44 -50.06
C GLU A 304 44.20 4.48 -49.57
N ASP A 305 43.32 4.97 -50.46
CA ASP A 305 42.29 5.94 -50.11
C ASP A 305 41.24 5.31 -49.18
N SER A 306 40.85 4.06 -49.43
CA SER A 306 39.98 3.28 -48.53
C SER A 306 40.61 3.06 -47.16
N LEU A 307 41.91 2.74 -47.11
CA LEU A 307 42.65 2.56 -45.86
C LEU A 307 42.72 3.86 -45.05
N LYS A 308 42.98 5.01 -45.70
CA LYS A 308 42.97 6.32 -45.05
C LYS A 308 41.60 6.63 -44.46
N LEU A 309 40.52 6.30 -45.18
CA LEU A 309 39.15 6.49 -44.68
C LEU A 309 38.90 5.66 -43.41
N TYR A 310 39.19 4.35 -43.44
CA TYR A 310 38.99 3.49 -42.27
C TYR A 310 39.88 3.89 -41.09
N MET A 311 41.08 4.41 -41.32
CA MET A 311 41.93 4.93 -40.25
C MET A 311 41.33 6.18 -39.59
N LYS A 312 40.74 7.09 -40.38
CA LYS A 312 40.05 8.26 -39.82
C LYS A 312 38.77 7.87 -39.08
N GLU A 313 38.00 6.94 -39.63
CA GLU A 313 36.78 6.41 -39.01
C GLU A 313 37.08 5.74 -37.66
N GLU A 314 38.07 4.84 -37.61
CA GLU A 314 38.51 4.18 -36.37
C GLU A 314 38.98 5.21 -35.33
N GLN A 315 39.78 6.20 -35.74
CA GLN A 315 40.27 7.24 -34.84
C GLN A 315 39.10 8.10 -34.30
N GLY A 316 38.12 8.43 -35.15
CA GLY A 316 36.93 9.15 -34.76
C GLY A 316 36.10 8.37 -33.74
N LEU A 317 35.83 7.09 -34.00
CA LEU A 317 35.08 6.22 -33.09
C LEU A 317 35.77 6.05 -31.74
N ARG A 318 37.10 5.87 -31.73
CA ARG A 318 37.88 5.80 -30.47
C ARG A 318 37.81 7.09 -29.67
N CYS A 319 37.94 8.24 -30.33
CA CYS A 319 37.82 9.54 -29.67
C CYS A 319 36.42 9.74 -29.07
N MET A 320 35.36 9.33 -29.79
CA MET A 320 33.99 9.39 -29.28
C MET A 320 33.78 8.46 -28.07
N LEU A 321 34.32 7.24 -28.12
CA LEU A 321 34.28 6.28 -27.01
C LEU A 321 35.02 6.80 -25.77
N GLU A 322 36.21 7.39 -25.95
CA GLU A 322 36.98 7.99 -24.86
C GLU A 322 36.25 9.19 -24.24
N GLN A 323 35.60 10.01 -25.07
CA GLN A 323 34.82 11.15 -24.60
C GLN A 323 33.56 10.71 -23.83
N SER A 324 32.80 9.76 -24.36
CA SER A 324 31.65 9.16 -23.65
C SER A 324 32.08 8.54 -22.32
N ALA A 325 33.16 7.75 -22.32
CA ALA A 325 33.65 7.11 -21.10
C ALA A 325 34.13 8.12 -20.04
N ALA A 326 34.66 9.28 -20.46
CA ALA A 326 35.06 10.34 -19.54
C ALA A 326 33.84 11.06 -18.93
N GLU A 327 32.81 11.31 -19.74
CA GLU A 327 31.56 11.96 -19.35
C GLU A 327 30.71 11.04 -18.43
N ASP A 328 30.71 9.73 -18.66
CA ASP A 328 29.97 8.73 -17.88
C ASP A 328 30.62 8.36 -16.54
N THR A 329 31.78 8.94 -16.19
CA THR A 329 32.34 8.72 -14.86
C THR A 329 31.50 9.43 -13.80
N ILE A 330 31.19 8.73 -12.71
CA ILE A 330 30.51 9.30 -11.53
C ILE A 330 31.21 10.59 -11.07
N ALA A 331 32.53 10.67 -11.21
CA ALA A 331 33.31 11.87 -10.91
C ALA A 331 33.00 13.06 -11.83
N ALA A 332 32.81 12.84 -13.13
CA ALA A 332 32.43 13.89 -14.08
C ALA A 332 30.99 14.37 -13.85
N GLN A 333 30.06 13.45 -13.55
CA GLN A 333 28.70 13.80 -13.19
C GLN A 333 28.65 14.63 -11.91
N VAL A 334 29.35 14.22 -10.85
CA VAL A 334 29.46 14.97 -9.58
C VAL A 334 30.13 16.33 -9.80
N ALA A 335 31.14 16.42 -10.65
CA ALA A 335 31.77 17.69 -10.99
C ALA A 335 30.81 18.64 -11.72
N ASN A 336 29.99 18.11 -12.64
CA ASN A 336 28.98 18.89 -13.33
C ASN A 336 27.86 19.36 -12.38
N GLU A 337 27.35 18.48 -11.51
CA GLU A 337 26.38 18.85 -10.48
C GLU A 337 26.92 19.95 -9.56
N ARG A 338 28.19 19.84 -9.12
CA ARG A 338 28.85 20.90 -8.35
C ARG A 338 28.96 22.21 -9.12
N ARG A 339 29.30 22.15 -10.41
CA ARG A 339 29.40 23.34 -11.27
C ARG A 339 28.05 24.04 -11.39
N ILE A 340 26.98 23.27 -11.61
CA ILE A 340 25.61 23.80 -11.68
C ILE A 340 25.26 24.45 -10.34
N ILE A 341 25.48 23.77 -9.20
CA ILE A 341 25.19 24.37 -7.88
C ILE A 341 25.95 25.69 -7.69
N GLN A 342 27.24 25.75 -8.07
CA GLN A 342 28.02 27.00 -8.00
C GLN A 342 27.48 28.11 -8.91
N GLU A 343 27.00 27.75 -10.10
CA GLU A 343 26.39 28.67 -11.06
C GLU A 343 25.07 29.25 -10.53
N TRP A 344 24.23 28.39 -9.95
CA TRP A 344 23.00 28.82 -9.25
C TRP A 344 23.31 29.67 -8.02
N GLU A 345 24.30 29.29 -7.21
CA GLU A 345 24.73 30.06 -6.05
C GLU A 345 25.20 31.47 -6.46
N THR A 346 26.00 31.55 -7.54
CA THR A 346 26.48 32.83 -8.07
C THR A 346 25.37 33.67 -8.69
N THR A 347 24.38 33.04 -9.33
CA THR A 347 23.26 33.75 -9.97
C THR A 347 22.24 34.27 -8.95
N LEU A 348 21.92 33.46 -7.93
CA LEU A 348 20.93 33.81 -6.91
C LEU A 348 21.49 34.77 -5.85
N PHE A 349 22.73 34.53 -5.39
CA PHE A 349 23.32 35.27 -4.27
C PHE A 349 24.43 36.23 -4.70
N GLY A 350 24.76 36.25 -5.99
CA GLY A 350 25.86 37.04 -6.53
C GLY A 350 27.24 36.40 -6.26
N PRO A 351 28.31 37.06 -6.71
CA PRO A 351 29.68 36.59 -6.47
C PRO A 351 29.99 36.51 -4.97
N LYS A 352 30.62 35.41 -4.53
CA LYS A 352 31.07 35.25 -3.12
C LYS A 352 32.00 36.35 -2.63
N VAL A 353 32.70 36.99 -3.57
CA VAL A 353 33.56 38.15 -3.30
C VAL A 353 32.85 39.38 -3.82
N ILE A 354 32.24 40.13 -2.90
CA ILE A 354 31.60 41.41 -3.23
C ILE A 354 32.72 42.43 -3.52
N PRO A 355 32.75 43.06 -4.70
CA PRO A 355 33.72 44.14 -4.97
C PRO A 355 33.63 45.24 -3.91
N THR A 356 34.78 45.70 -3.43
CA THR A 356 34.94 46.70 -2.35
C THR A 356 34.07 47.97 -2.47
N PRO A 357 33.79 48.52 -3.67
CA PRO A 357 32.90 49.68 -3.79
C PRO A 357 31.42 49.38 -3.44
N ILE A 358 30.95 48.16 -3.72
CA ILE A 358 29.56 47.72 -3.43
C ILE A 358 29.44 47.30 -1.96
N TYR A 359 30.51 46.73 -1.40
CA TYR A 359 30.58 46.32 0.00
C TYR A 359 30.34 47.48 0.96
N TRP A 360 30.80 48.69 0.62
CA TRP A 360 30.53 49.88 1.44
C TRP A 360 29.03 50.14 1.54
N GLY A 361 28.31 50.22 0.41
CA GLY A 361 26.85 50.46 0.40
C GLY A 361 26.02 49.43 1.17
N LEU A 362 26.46 48.16 1.20
CA LEU A 362 25.79 47.08 1.93
C LEU A 362 26.14 47.03 3.43
N THR A 363 27.30 47.56 3.84
CA THR A 363 27.78 47.53 5.25
C THR A 363 27.75 48.88 5.95
N CYS A 364 27.34 49.95 5.27
CA CYS A 364 27.21 51.29 5.87
C CYS A 364 26.29 51.28 7.10
N ALA A 365 25.26 50.44 7.09
CA ALA A 365 24.32 50.30 8.19
C ALA A 365 24.98 49.78 9.48
N ASP A 366 25.99 48.90 9.36
CA ASP A 366 26.70 48.34 10.52
C ASP A 366 27.64 49.35 11.18
N LYS A 367 28.01 50.41 10.45
CA LYS A 367 29.03 51.39 10.86
C LYS A 367 28.44 52.71 11.34
N SER A 368 27.18 53.01 11.05
CA SER A 368 26.49 54.24 11.46
C SER A 368 25.02 53.98 11.74
N LEU A 369 24.60 54.31 12.96
CA LEU A 369 23.21 54.18 13.40
C LEU A 369 22.28 55.09 12.59
N GLU A 370 22.73 56.30 12.25
CA GLU A 370 21.98 57.24 11.40
C GLU A 370 21.72 56.64 10.02
N THR A 371 22.71 55.94 9.46
CA THR A 371 22.59 55.28 8.16
C THR A 371 21.65 54.08 8.24
N PHE A 372 21.75 53.28 9.31
CA PHE A 372 20.79 52.21 9.57
C PHE A 372 19.36 52.73 9.67
N ILE A 373 19.13 53.80 10.45
CA ILE A 373 17.81 54.42 10.61
C ILE A 373 17.31 54.97 9.27
N ALA A 374 18.17 55.61 8.48
CA ALA A 374 17.81 56.13 7.16
C ALA A 374 17.40 55.01 6.18
N ILE A 375 18.17 53.92 6.13
CA ILE A 375 17.85 52.74 5.33
C ILE A 375 16.52 52.16 5.82
N ARG A 376 16.32 51.97 7.12
CA ARG A 376 15.06 51.43 7.65
C ARG A 376 13.87 52.31 7.29
N LYS A 377 13.99 53.63 7.44
CA LYS A 377 12.95 54.59 7.05
C LYS A 377 12.63 54.52 5.55
N SER A 378 13.64 54.32 4.70
CA SER A 378 13.44 54.13 3.26
C SER A 378 12.73 52.81 2.91
N TRP A 379 12.90 51.75 3.71
CA TRP A 379 12.11 50.54 3.56
C TRP A 379 10.69 50.70 4.10
N ASP A 380 10.52 51.46 5.17
CA ASP A 380 9.20 51.74 5.75
C ASP A 380 8.27 52.52 4.81
N THR A 381 8.80 53.24 3.81
CA THR A 381 7.95 53.89 2.79
C THR A 381 7.24 52.90 1.87
N PHE A 382 7.70 51.65 1.80
CA PHE A 382 7.07 50.59 1.01
C PHE A 382 6.09 49.73 1.83
N LEU A 383 5.89 50.04 3.12
CA LEU A 383 4.87 49.37 3.93
C LEU A 383 3.49 49.93 3.57
N THR A 384 2.65 49.10 2.96
CA THR A 384 1.24 49.42 2.74
C THR A 384 0.40 49.03 3.96
N LYS A 385 -0.74 49.70 4.18
CA LYS A 385 -1.67 49.28 5.23
C LYS A 385 -2.31 47.95 4.81
N HIS A 386 -2.72 47.16 5.79
CA HIS A 386 -3.22 45.79 5.60
C HIS A 386 -4.47 45.70 4.70
N GLU A 387 -5.10 46.83 4.38
CA GLU A 387 -6.31 46.95 3.58
C GLU A 387 -6.04 47.34 2.11
N ASP A 388 -4.82 47.76 1.77
CA ASP A 388 -4.45 48.18 0.42
C ASP A 388 -3.92 46.98 -0.39
N SER A 389 -4.64 46.61 -1.45
CA SER A 389 -4.38 45.43 -2.30
C SER A 389 -3.16 45.55 -3.22
N GLU A 390 -2.40 46.64 -3.17
CA GLU A 390 -1.27 46.91 -4.06
C GLU A 390 0.10 46.47 -3.50
N GLY A 391 0.15 45.98 -2.26
CA GLY A 391 1.37 45.44 -1.67
C GLY A 391 1.76 44.08 -2.24
N SER A 392 3.03 43.89 -2.58
CA SER A 392 3.55 42.56 -2.97
C SER A 392 3.55 41.62 -1.76
N LYS A 393 2.92 40.45 -1.92
CA LYS A 393 2.96 39.38 -0.91
C LYS A 393 4.19 38.53 -1.16
N ILE A 394 4.79 38.00 -0.09
CA ILE A 394 5.84 36.99 -0.21
C ILE A 394 5.27 35.84 -1.05
N PRO A 395 5.94 35.43 -2.14
CA PRO A 395 5.48 34.31 -2.95
C PRO A 395 5.29 33.06 -2.10
N VAL A 396 4.12 32.44 -2.23
CA VAL A 396 3.79 31.19 -1.53
C VAL A 396 4.85 30.14 -1.92
N GLY A 397 5.56 29.59 -0.92
CA GLY A 397 6.57 28.56 -1.11
C GLY A 397 8.05 29.00 -1.10
N TRP A 398 8.35 30.30 -1.02
CA TRP A 398 9.74 30.79 -0.93
C TRP A 398 10.32 30.75 0.48
N VAL A 399 9.48 30.98 1.49
CA VAL A 399 9.85 30.84 2.90
C VAL A 399 8.85 29.88 3.51
N LEU A 400 9.27 28.64 3.66
CA LEU A 400 8.48 27.62 4.36
C LEU A 400 8.69 27.84 5.86
N PRO A 401 7.63 28.05 6.64
CA PRO A 401 7.77 28.10 8.08
C PRO A 401 8.25 26.75 8.60
N ASP A 402 9.07 26.80 9.64
CA ASP A 402 9.52 25.62 10.38
C ASP A 402 8.30 24.81 10.88
N GLU A 403 8.40 23.49 10.90
CA GLU A 403 7.30 22.60 11.33
C GLU A 403 6.89 22.91 12.79
N ASP A 404 7.85 23.39 13.60
CA ASP A 404 7.67 23.78 15.00
C ASP A 404 7.45 25.29 15.21
N ALA A 405 6.87 26.00 14.24
CA ALA A 405 6.66 27.43 14.36
C ALA A 405 5.72 27.80 15.55
N PRO A 406 6.05 28.86 16.32
CA PRO A 406 5.22 29.31 17.45
C PRO A 406 3.81 29.73 17.00
N GLU A 407 2.83 29.59 17.89
CA GLU A 407 1.39 29.73 17.62
C GLU A 407 1.01 31.05 16.91
N SER A 408 1.74 32.13 17.18
CA SER A 408 1.53 33.44 16.56
C SER A 408 1.87 33.50 15.07
N TRP A 409 2.66 32.56 14.56
CA TRP A 409 3.07 32.47 13.16
C TRP A 409 2.24 31.46 12.36
N LYS A 410 1.62 30.49 13.03
CA LYS A 410 0.76 29.46 12.39
C LYS A 410 -0.39 30.04 11.57
N LYS A 411 -0.92 31.22 11.93
CA LYS A 411 -1.99 31.90 11.20
C LYS A 411 -1.63 32.34 9.76
N TYR A 412 -0.33 32.39 9.44
CA TYR A 412 0.16 32.73 8.10
C TYR A 412 0.53 31.48 7.28
N ILE A 413 0.39 30.29 7.87
CA ILE A 413 0.49 28.99 7.19
C ILE A 413 -0.89 28.76 6.55
N LEU A 414 -1.13 29.35 5.38
CA LEU A 414 -2.35 29.05 4.63
C LEU A 414 -2.41 27.55 4.30
N PRO A 415 -3.58 26.89 4.44
CA PRO A 415 -3.77 25.56 3.89
C PRO A 415 -3.77 25.66 2.35
N PRO A 416 -3.28 24.64 1.63
CA PRO A 416 -3.26 24.64 0.17
C PRO A 416 -4.70 24.73 -0.37
N GLN A 417 -4.93 25.67 -1.30
CA GLN A 417 -6.06 25.61 -2.24
C GLN A 417 -5.62 24.90 -3.51
#